data_AF-A0A330GX71-F1
#
_entry.id   AF-A0A330GX71-F1
#
_cell.length_a   1.000
_cell.length_b   1.000
_cell.length_c   1.000
_cell.angle_alpha   90.00
_cell.angle_beta   90.00
_cell.angle_gamma   90.00
#
_symmetry.space_group_name_H-M   'P 1'
#
loop_
_entity.id
_entity.type
_entity.pdbx_description
1 polymer ?
#
loop_
_entity_poly.entity_id
_entity_poly.type
_entity_poly.pdbx_seq_one_letter_code
_entity_poly.pdbx_strand_id
1 'polypeptide(L)'
;MLNHLITRQTPATCDNYLRSGPDAVSAPDGEFLAHLDKMGATLFRAFGAAKRSGLPAAEPEDQDWSLLADAFTEGGGTPAEMEAIANANRNFAGLCPATAKLFAAALSLQGEAGRHVKTALLYAIVKN
;
A
#
# COMPACT_ATOMS: atom_id res chain seq x y z
N MET A 1 -2.92 -9.66 -1.97
CA MET A 1 -3.43 -8.94 -3.15
C MET A 1 -2.32 -8.51 -4.11
N LEU A 2 -1.46 -7.52 -3.80
CA LEU A 2 -0.41 -7.11 -4.76
C LEU A 2 0.49 -8.27 -5.20
N ASN A 3 0.91 -9.17 -4.31
CA ASN A 3 1.67 -10.36 -4.70
C ASN A 3 0.88 -11.30 -5.63
N HIS A 4 -0.44 -11.41 -5.45
CA HIS A 4 -1.29 -12.17 -6.37
C HIS A 4 -1.31 -11.48 -7.75
N LEU A 5 -1.47 -10.16 -7.80
CA LEU A 5 -1.42 -9.40 -9.06
C LEU A 5 -0.06 -9.52 -9.76
N ILE A 6 1.04 -9.41 -9.03
CA ILE A 6 2.41 -9.54 -9.55
C ILE A 6 2.65 -10.94 -10.14
N THR A 7 2.07 -11.98 -9.54
CA THR A 7 2.32 -13.38 -9.95
C THR A 7 1.32 -13.90 -10.99
N ARG A 8 0.10 -13.37 -11.04
CA ARG A 8 -1.00 -13.89 -11.88
C ARG A 8 -1.41 -12.98 -13.01
N GLN A 9 -1.05 -11.69 -12.97
CA GLN A 9 -1.43 -10.70 -13.98
C GLN A 9 -0.21 -10.22 -14.77
N THR A 10 -0.47 -9.58 -15.90
CA THR A 10 0.62 -8.92 -16.66
C THR A 10 1.16 -7.71 -15.88
N PRO A 11 2.43 -7.31 -16.08
CA PRO A 11 2.96 -6.10 -15.46
C PRO A 11 2.09 -4.85 -15.72
N ALA A 12 1.58 -4.71 -16.95
CA ALA A 12 0.70 -3.61 -17.32
C ALA A 12 -0.63 -3.62 -16.55
N THR A 13 -1.23 -4.80 -16.36
CA THR A 13 -2.45 -4.97 -15.56
C THR A 13 -2.20 -4.65 -14.09
N CYS A 14 -1.07 -5.11 -13.53
CA CYS A 14 -0.67 -4.82 -12.14
C CYS A 14 -0.46 -3.31 -11.92
N ASP A 15 0.28 -2.65 -12.84
CA ASP A 15 0.52 -1.22 -12.78
C ASP A 15 -0.78 -0.40 -12.96
N ASN A 16 -1.73 -0.90 -13.76
CA ASN A 16 -3.05 -0.30 -13.91
C ASN A 16 -3.97 -0.53 -12.70
N TYR A 17 -3.82 -1.64 -11.97
CA TYR A 17 -4.58 -1.88 -10.74
C TYR A 17 -4.33 -0.79 -9.70
N LEU A 18 -3.10 -0.25 -9.62
CA LEU A 18 -2.80 0.88 -8.74
C LEU A 18 -3.53 2.18 -9.14
N ARG A 19 -4.12 2.24 -10.34
CA ARG A 19 -4.79 3.44 -10.90
C ARG A 19 -6.31 3.30 -10.88
N SER A 20 -6.80 2.14 -11.29
CA SER A 20 -8.22 1.88 -11.49
C SER A 20 -8.79 0.92 -10.45
N GLY A 21 -7.97 0.52 -9.48
CA GLY A 21 -8.37 -0.46 -8.47
C GLY A 21 -8.76 -1.80 -9.12
N PRO A 22 -9.72 -2.52 -8.52
CA PRO A 22 -10.20 -3.81 -9.02
C PRO A 22 -10.68 -3.80 -10.47
N ASP A 23 -11.15 -2.66 -10.99
CA ASP A 23 -11.65 -2.55 -12.37
C ASP A 23 -10.55 -2.79 -13.43
N ALA A 24 -9.26 -2.68 -13.05
CA ALA A 24 -8.15 -3.03 -13.93
C ALA A 24 -8.08 -4.54 -14.24
N VAL A 25 -8.71 -5.39 -13.42
CA VAL A 25 -8.70 -6.85 -13.57
C VAL A 25 -9.97 -7.26 -14.30
N SER A 26 -9.87 -7.46 -15.62
CA SER A 26 -11.02 -7.73 -16.49
C SER A 26 -11.69 -9.09 -16.27
N ALA A 27 -10.97 -10.07 -15.72
CA ALA A 27 -11.48 -11.40 -15.40
C ALA A 27 -10.96 -11.83 -14.01
N PRO A 28 -11.53 -11.29 -12.91
CA PRO A 28 -11.09 -11.63 -11.57
C PRO A 28 -11.40 -13.09 -11.25
N ASP A 29 -10.40 -13.84 -10.79
CA ASP A 29 -10.60 -15.21 -10.31
C ASP A 29 -11.12 -15.23 -8.85
N GLY A 30 -11.50 -16.42 -8.37
CA GLY A 30 -12.02 -16.57 -7.01
C GLY A 30 -11.00 -16.24 -5.91
N GLU A 31 -9.70 -16.39 -6.18
CA GLU A 31 -8.64 -16.08 -5.21
C GLU A 31 -8.48 -14.56 -5.06
N PHE A 32 -8.54 -13.84 -6.17
CA PHE A 32 -8.57 -12.38 -6.20
C PHE A 32 -9.79 -11.84 -5.44
N LEU A 33 -10.98 -12.36 -5.71
CA LEU A 33 -12.20 -11.93 -4.98
C LEU A 33 -12.08 -12.21 -3.47
N ALA A 34 -11.58 -13.38 -3.08
CA ALA A 34 -11.34 -13.71 -1.67
C ALA A 34 -10.31 -12.77 -1.01
N HIS A 35 -9.30 -12.31 -1.77
CA HIS A 35 -8.37 -11.30 -1.28
C HIS A 35 -9.04 -9.94 -1.05
N LEU A 36 -9.95 -9.50 -1.93
CA LEU A 36 -10.71 -8.26 -1.74
C LEU A 36 -11.60 -8.34 -0.50
N ASP A 37 -12.35 -9.43 -0.33
CA ASP A 37 -13.20 -9.65 0.84
C ASP A 37 -12.38 -9.63 2.13
N LYS A 38 -11.22 -10.31 2.13
CA LYS A 38 -10.30 -10.32 3.26
C LYS A 38 -9.75 -8.94 3.58
N MET A 39 -9.41 -8.14 2.56
CA MET A 39 -8.99 -6.76 2.75
C MET A 39 -10.11 -5.94 3.41
N GLY A 40 -11.32 -5.96 2.87
CA GLY A 40 -12.47 -5.26 3.43
C GLY A 40 -12.73 -5.65 4.90
N ALA A 41 -12.80 -6.94 5.19
CA ALA A 41 -13.01 -7.43 6.56
C ALA A 41 -11.88 -6.99 7.53
N THR A 42 -10.62 -6.99 7.05
CA THR A 42 -9.47 -6.54 7.84
C THR A 42 -9.57 -5.04 8.14
N LEU A 43 -9.95 -4.23 7.17
CA LEU A 43 -10.13 -2.79 7.34
C LEU A 43 -11.23 -2.47 8.36
N PHE A 44 -12.40 -3.10 8.26
CA PHE A 44 -13.48 -2.90 9.24
C PHE A 44 -13.05 -3.27 10.67
N ARG A 45 -12.29 -4.36 10.83
CA ARG A 45 -11.74 -4.74 12.14
C ARG A 45 -10.73 -3.71 12.65
N ALA A 46 -9.85 -3.23 11.78
CA ALA A 46 -8.86 -2.21 12.11
C ALA A 46 -9.52 -0.90 12.56
N PHE A 47 -10.55 -0.42 11.85
CA PHE A 47 -11.34 0.76 12.26
C PHE A 47 -11.99 0.56 13.63
N GLY A 48 -12.59 -0.61 13.87
CA GLY A 48 -13.16 -0.93 15.17
C GLY A 48 -12.12 -0.94 16.30
N ALA A 49 -10.92 -1.46 16.04
CA ALA A 49 -9.82 -1.46 17.00
C ALA A 49 -9.29 -0.05 17.27
N ALA A 50 -9.10 0.76 16.22
CA ALA A 50 -8.65 2.15 16.34
C ALA A 50 -9.65 2.99 17.16
N LYS A 51 -10.96 2.85 16.90
CA LYS A 51 -12.00 3.53 17.69
C LYS A 51 -11.94 3.20 19.18
N ARG A 52 -11.50 1.98 19.54
CA ARG A 52 -11.39 1.53 20.95
C ARG A 52 -10.06 1.86 21.61
N SER A 53 -9.01 2.19 20.87
CA SER A 53 -7.66 2.36 21.43
C SER A 53 -7.50 3.66 22.21
N GLY A 54 -8.34 4.68 21.95
CA GLY A 54 -8.20 6.01 22.54
C GLY A 54 -6.96 6.77 22.08
N LEU A 55 -6.20 6.23 21.12
CA LEU A 55 -5.04 6.91 20.54
C LEU A 55 -5.52 8.06 19.65
N PRO A 56 -4.87 9.24 19.70
CA PRO A 56 -5.20 10.34 18.81
C PRO A 56 -4.93 9.95 17.37
N ALA A 57 -5.78 10.44 16.47
CA ALA A 57 -5.44 10.47 15.05
C ALA A 57 -4.40 11.58 14.86
N ALA A 58 -3.20 11.21 14.41
CA ALA A 58 -2.15 12.15 14.06
C ALA A 58 -1.69 11.88 12.63
N GLU A 59 -1.38 12.95 11.91
CA GLU A 59 -0.73 12.87 10.61
C GLU A 59 0.75 12.51 10.80
N PRO A 60 1.35 11.72 9.89
CA PRO A 60 2.76 11.42 9.95
C PRO A 60 3.63 12.67 9.74
N GLU A 61 4.62 12.83 10.61
CA GLU A 61 5.62 13.89 10.52
C GLU A 61 6.75 13.51 9.55
N ASP A 62 7.61 14.47 9.18
CA ASP A 62 8.76 14.22 8.29
C ASP A 62 9.69 13.11 8.81
N GLN A 63 9.80 12.97 10.13
CA GLN A 63 10.56 11.90 10.77
C GLN A 63 9.91 10.52 10.54
N ASP A 64 8.58 10.44 10.57
CA ASP A 64 7.84 9.19 10.30
C ASP A 64 8.04 8.75 8.85
N TRP A 65 8.03 9.70 7.91
CA TRP A 65 8.30 9.46 6.50
C TRP A 65 9.75 9.05 6.23
N SER A 66 10.70 9.62 6.98
CA SER A 66 12.12 9.25 6.89
C SER A 66 12.33 7.79 7.31
N LEU A 67 11.67 7.33 8.38
CA LEU A 67 11.71 5.92 8.80
C LEU A 67 11.14 4.97 7.73
N LEU A 68 10.08 5.39 7.04
CA LEU A 68 9.55 4.63 5.90
C LEU A 68 10.56 4.55 4.76
N ALA A 69 11.24 5.66 4.45
CA ALA A 69 12.23 5.72 3.39
C ALA A 69 13.45 4.84 3.68
N ASP A 70 13.91 4.82 4.93
CA ASP A 70 14.98 3.93 5.39
C ASP A 70 14.55 2.47 5.25
N ALA A 71 13.39 2.09 5.79
CA ALA A 71 12.88 0.72 5.70
C ALA A 71 12.63 0.27 4.25
N PHE A 72 12.22 1.18 3.37
CA PHE A 72 12.06 0.91 1.94
C PHE A 72 13.40 0.64 1.26
N THR A 73 14.41 1.44 1.57
CA THR A 73 15.77 1.29 1.03
C THR A 73 16.42 -0.01 1.52
N GLU A 74 16.30 -0.32 2.82
CA GLU A 74 16.73 -1.59 3.41
C GLU A 74 16.04 -2.80 2.76
N GLY A 75 14.77 -2.64 2.37
CA GLY A 75 14.00 -3.62 1.61
C GLY A 75 14.38 -3.75 0.13
N GLY A 76 15.42 -3.07 -0.34
CA GLY A 76 15.86 -3.08 -1.74
C GLY A 76 15.05 -2.17 -2.66
N GLY A 77 14.35 -1.19 -2.10
CA GLY A 77 13.73 -0.10 -2.83
C GLY A 77 14.77 0.93 -3.30
N THR A 78 14.47 1.63 -4.39
CA THR A 78 15.36 2.64 -4.98
C THR A 78 14.75 4.04 -4.96
N PRO A 79 15.56 5.11 -4.99
CA PRO A 79 15.05 6.48 -5.09
C PRO A 79 14.14 6.69 -6.32
N ALA A 80 14.46 6.07 -7.46
CA ALA A 80 13.63 6.16 -8.66
C ALA A 80 12.26 5.49 -8.50
N GLU A 81 12.20 4.34 -7.82
CA GLU A 81 10.93 3.70 -7.47
C GLU A 81 10.11 4.57 -6.50
N MET A 82 10.77 5.20 -5.51
CA MET A 82 10.09 6.08 -4.58
C MET A 82 9.54 7.34 -5.25
N GLU A 83 10.32 7.95 -6.13
CA GLU A 83 9.89 9.08 -6.95
C GLU A 83 8.72 8.69 -7.86
N ALA A 84 8.76 7.51 -8.46
CA ALA A 84 7.66 7.00 -9.28
C ALA A 84 6.37 6.81 -8.47
N ILE A 85 6.47 6.28 -7.25
CA ILE A 85 5.33 6.14 -6.33
C ILE A 85 4.78 7.50 -5.93
N ALA A 86 5.64 8.41 -5.46
CA ALA A 86 5.25 9.72 -4.95
C ALA A 86 4.51 10.57 -6.00
N ASN A 87 4.92 10.43 -7.28
CA ASN A 87 4.31 11.15 -8.39
C ASN A 87 3.22 10.35 -9.12
N ALA A 88 2.88 9.15 -8.63
CA ALA A 88 2.00 8.21 -9.33
C ALA A 88 2.38 8.07 -10.83
N ASN A 89 3.68 7.97 -11.11
CA ASN A 89 4.23 8.03 -12.46
C ASN A 89 3.70 6.86 -13.30
N ARG A 90 2.78 7.18 -14.21
CA ARG A 90 2.07 6.20 -15.04
C ARG A 90 2.96 5.52 -16.09
N ASN A 91 4.15 6.04 -16.33
CA ASN A 91 5.08 5.51 -17.32
C ASN A 91 6.22 4.72 -16.69
N PHE A 92 6.29 4.65 -15.36
CA PHE A 92 7.31 3.86 -14.68
C PHE A 92 6.96 2.37 -14.77
N ALA A 93 7.75 1.63 -15.53
CA ALA A 93 7.63 0.18 -15.62
C ALA A 93 7.99 -0.45 -14.28
N GLY A 94 7.07 -1.22 -13.68
CA GLY A 94 7.29 -1.84 -12.38
C GLY A 94 6.81 -1.01 -11.19
N LEU A 95 5.82 -0.14 -11.40
CA LEU A 95 5.18 0.59 -10.31
C LEU A 95 4.53 -0.37 -9.29
N CYS A 96 3.91 -1.45 -9.76
CA CYS A 96 3.28 -2.47 -8.92
C CYS A 96 4.25 -3.16 -7.93
N PRO A 97 5.38 -3.74 -8.38
CA PRO A 97 6.38 -4.28 -7.45
C PRO A 97 7.02 -3.20 -6.57
N ALA A 98 7.22 -1.97 -7.05
CA ALA A 98 7.71 -0.86 -6.23
C ALA A 98 6.72 -0.53 -5.08
N THR A 99 5.42 -0.42 -5.37
CA THR A 99 4.40 -0.20 -4.34
C THR A 99 4.28 -1.39 -3.38
N ALA A 100 4.50 -2.62 -3.85
CA ALA A 100 4.54 -3.78 -2.96
C ALA A 100 5.70 -3.68 -1.95
N LYS A 101 6.89 -3.21 -2.37
CA LYS A 101 8.01 -2.91 -1.47
C LYS A 101 7.64 -1.81 -0.46
N LEU A 102 6.97 -0.74 -0.90
CA LEU A 102 6.51 0.34 -0.01
C LEU A 102 5.57 -0.18 1.08
N PHE A 103 4.59 -1.01 0.72
CA PHE A 103 3.69 -1.59 1.71
C PHE A 103 4.40 -2.56 2.64
N ALA A 104 5.36 -3.34 2.15
CA ALA A 104 6.20 -4.18 3.00
C ALA A 104 7.01 -3.35 4.01
N ALA A 105 7.59 -2.23 3.58
CA ALA A 105 8.30 -1.29 4.44
C ALA A 105 7.36 -0.65 5.48
N ALA A 106 6.19 -0.15 5.07
CA ALA A 106 5.22 0.42 6.00
C ALA A 106 4.73 -0.60 7.05
N LEU A 107 4.62 -1.89 6.66
CA LEU A 107 4.24 -2.97 7.56
C LEU A 107 5.35 -3.35 8.55
N SER A 108 6.63 -3.16 8.21
CA SER A 108 7.74 -3.41 9.13
C SER A 108 7.81 -2.37 10.25
N LEU A 109 7.35 -1.14 9.99
CA LEU A 109 7.33 -0.08 10.99
C LEU A 109 6.41 -0.41 12.18
N GLN A 110 6.99 -0.34 13.37
CA GLN A 110 6.31 -0.52 14.65
C GLN A 110 6.18 0.81 15.40
N GLY A 111 5.48 0.79 16.53
CA GLY A 111 5.34 1.96 17.38
C GLY A 111 4.44 3.04 16.76
N GLU A 112 4.64 4.28 17.21
CA GLU A 112 3.80 5.43 16.87
C GLU A 112 3.98 5.87 15.42
N ALA A 113 5.23 6.08 14.98
CA ALA A 113 5.57 6.40 13.60
C ALA A 113 4.93 5.43 12.60
N GLY A 114 5.05 4.12 12.86
CA GLY A 114 4.43 3.10 12.02
C GLY A 114 2.91 3.23 11.96
N ARG A 115 2.24 3.55 13.08
CA ARG A 115 0.78 3.79 13.08
C ARG A 115 0.43 5.00 12.23
N HIS A 116 1.16 6.11 12.31
CA HIS A 116 0.89 7.31 11.53
C HIS A 116 1.01 7.04 10.03
N VAL A 117 2.14 6.45 9.60
CA VAL A 117 2.38 6.08 8.20
C VAL A 117 1.30 5.15 7.67
N LYS A 118 1.00 4.05 8.37
CA LYS A 118 -0.03 3.08 7.93
C LYS A 118 -1.42 3.71 7.86
N THR A 119 -1.74 4.64 8.76
CA THR A 119 -3.01 5.37 8.75
C THR A 119 -3.10 6.32 7.56
N ALA A 120 -2.05 7.09 7.29
CA ALA A 120 -2.00 8.00 6.15
C ALA A 120 -2.09 7.25 4.81
N LEU A 121 -1.35 6.14 4.66
CA LEU A 121 -1.43 5.29 3.47
C LEU A 121 -2.84 4.71 3.28
N LEU A 122 -3.47 4.22 4.34
CA LEU A 122 -4.84 3.71 4.27
C LEU A 122 -5.82 4.81 3.84
N TYR A 123 -5.68 6.01 4.40
CA TYR A 123 -6.53 7.14 4.04
C TYR A 123 -6.36 7.55 2.59
N ALA A 124 -5.13 7.57 2.08
CA ALA A 124 -4.83 7.85 0.68
C ALA A 124 -5.43 6.81 -0.27
N ILE A 125 -5.47 5.53 0.12
CA ILE A 125 -6.09 4.45 -0.67
C ILE A 125 -7.61 4.60 -0.72
N VAL A 126 -8.26 5.06 0.36
CA VAL A 126 -9.73 5.20 0.41
C VAL A 126 -10.22 6.48 -0.26
N LYS A 127 -9.41 7.53 -0.32
CA LYS A 127 -9.76 8.81 -0.96
C LYS A 127 -9.70 8.79 -2.48
N ASN A 128 -8.90 7.90 -3.06
CA ASN A 128 -8.67 7.77 -4.50
C ASN A 128 -9.51 6.62 -5.07
#